data_AF-A0A9E5YXN8-F1
#
_entry.id   AF-A0A9E5YXN8-F1
#
_cell.length_a   1.000
_cell.length_b   1.000
_cell.length_c   1.000
_cell.angle_alpha   90.00
_cell.angle_beta   90.00
_cell.angle_gamma   90.00
#
_symmetry.space_group_name_H-M   'P 1'
#
loop_
_entity.id
_entity.type
_entity.pdbx_description
1 polymer ?
#
loop_
_entity_poly.entity_id
_entity_poly.type
_entity_poly.pdbx_seq_one_letter_code
_entity_poly.pdbx_strand_id
1 'polypeptide(L)'
;MTAQISTDDERPFPLDNPDIKVSVRQTFGLDSDMEVPGFSVAEGHVPDVDPAYRFDHDTTMAILAGFAHNRRVMIQGYHGTGKSTHVEQVAARLNWPCSRVNLDSHISRIDLVGKDAIVLR
;
A
#
# COMPACT_ATOMS: atom_id res chain seq x y z
N MET A 1 13.43 21.33 -23.25
CA MET A 1 12.52 20.33 -23.84
C MET A 1 11.74 19.73 -22.69
N THR A 2 10.68 20.43 -22.30
CA THR A 2 9.91 20.19 -21.08
C THR A 2 8.91 19.09 -21.40
N ALA A 3 9.08 17.91 -20.83
CA ALA A 3 8.08 16.86 -20.94
C ALA A 3 6.84 17.33 -20.17
N GLN A 4 5.77 17.61 -20.91
CA GLN A 4 4.45 17.80 -20.33
C GLN A 4 4.02 16.46 -19.74
N ILE A 5 3.76 16.43 -18.44
CA ILE A 5 3.11 15.29 -17.79
C ILE A 5 1.65 15.36 -18.23
N SER A 6 1.25 14.45 -19.12
CA SER A 6 -0.13 14.29 -19.56
C SER A 6 -0.96 13.80 -18.38
N THR A 7 -1.83 14.66 -17.86
CA THR A 7 -2.90 14.34 -16.91
C THR A 7 -4.02 13.63 -17.65
N ASP A 8 -3.81 12.36 -17.99
CA ASP A 8 -4.87 11.48 -18.51
C ASP A 8 -4.88 10.22 -17.64
N ASP A 9 -5.72 10.25 -16.59
CA ASP A 9 -6.59 9.17 -16.06
C ASP A 9 -6.99 9.43 -14.57
N GLU A 10 -7.35 10.66 -14.22
CA GLU A 10 -7.90 10.99 -12.88
C GLU A 10 -9.38 10.58 -12.78
N ARG A 11 -9.64 9.27 -12.74
CA ARG A 11 -10.87 8.79 -12.09
C ARG A 11 -10.52 8.48 -10.63
N PRO A 12 -11.17 9.13 -9.64
CA PRO A 12 -11.02 8.74 -8.26
C PRO A 12 -11.26 7.23 -8.13
N PHE A 13 -10.46 6.56 -7.30
CA PHE A 13 -10.71 5.16 -6.96
C PHE A 13 -12.20 5.00 -6.61
N PRO A 14 -12.94 4.13 -7.30
CA PRO A 14 -14.41 4.14 -7.21
C PRO A 14 -14.95 3.71 -5.83
N LEU A 15 -14.07 3.29 -4.93
CA LEU A 15 -14.39 2.73 -3.63
C LEU A 15 -13.69 3.53 -2.52
N ASP A 16 -14.48 4.16 -1.67
CA ASP A 16 -13.95 4.89 -0.49
C ASP A 16 -13.55 3.93 0.63
N ASN A 17 -14.08 2.70 0.63
CA ASN A 17 -13.87 1.71 1.67
C ASN A 17 -13.74 0.30 1.07
N PRO A 18 -12.98 -0.60 1.71
CA PRO A 18 -12.86 -1.99 1.28
C PRO A 18 -14.24 -2.67 1.29
N ASP A 19 -14.57 -3.33 0.19
CA ASP A 19 -15.90 -3.92 -0.08
C ASP A 19 -15.93 -5.45 0.04
N ILE A 20 -14.76 -6.08 0.17
CA ILE A 20 -14.64 -7.54 0.30
C ILE A 20 -13.83 -7.97 1.52
N LYS A 21 -14.02 -9.23 1.91
CA LYS A 21 -13.19 -9.94 2.87
C LYS A 21 -12.33 -10.96 2.13
N VAL A 22 -11.05 -10.99 2.46
CA VAL A 22 -10.05 -11.86 1.84
C VAL A 22 -9.54 -12.84 2.89
N SER A 23 -9.65 -14.13 2.59
CA SER A 23 -9.13 -15.20 3.46
C SER A 23 -7.60 -15.18 3.50
N VAL A 24 -7.02 -15.11 4.69
CA VAL A 24 -5.56 -15.10 4.85
C VAL A 24 -4.95 -16.43 4.40
N ARG A 25 -5.59 -17.54 4.76
CA ARG A 25 -5.19 -18.90 4.37
C ARG A 25 -5.12 -19.08 2.87
N GLN A 26 -6.14 -18.66 2.14
CA GLN A 26 -6.21 -18.86 0.69
C GLN A 26 -5.26 -17.93 -0.07
N THR A 27 -5.15 -16.68 0.36
CA THR A 27 -4.43 -15.64 -0.40
C THR A 27 -2.92 -15.63 -0.12
N PHE A 28 -2.53 -15.85 1.14
CA PHE A 28 -1.13 -15.77 1.59
C PHE A 28 -0.52 -17.14 1.91
N GLY A 29 -1.33 -18.21 1.94
CA GLY A 29 -0.85 -19.55 2.29
C GLY A 29 -0.46 -19.71 3.75
N LEU A 30 -0.97 -18.85 4.65
CA LEU A 30 -0.67 -18.88 6.08
C LEU A 30 -1.78 -19.60 6.85
N ASP A 31 -1.43 -20.44 7.81
CA ASP A 31 -2.41 -21.21 8.59
C ASP A 31 -3.15 -20.32 9.60
N SER A 32 -4.16 -19.59 9.11
CA SER A 32 -4.96 -18.65 9.89
C SER A 32 -6.37 -18.53 9.31
N ASP A 33 -7.38 -18.59 10.19
CA ASP A 33 -8.78 -18.39 9.81
C ASP A 33 -9.18 -16.90 9.76
N MET A 34 -8.20 -16.00 9.88
CA MET A 34 -8.42 -14.56 9.76
C MET A 34 -8.91 -14.19 8.35
N GLU A 35 -9.86 -13.27 8.29
CA GLU A 35 -10.24 -12.57 7.07
C GLU A 35 -9.90 -11.08 7.20
N VAL A 36 -9.31 -10.52 6.16
CA VAL A 36 -8.89 -9.12 6.11
C VAL A 36 -9.69 -8.31 5.10
N PRO A 37 -9.94 -7.02 5.34
CA PRO A 37 -10.56 -6.16 4.36
C PRO A 37 -9.68 -5.97 3.11
N GLY A 38 -10.28 -6.03 1.93
CA GLY A 38 -9.66 -5.76 0.65
C GLY A 38 -10.62 -5.07 -0.31
N PHE A 39 -10.13 -4.69 -1.48
CA PHE A 39 -10.95 -4.12 -2.55
C PHE A 39 -11.18 -5.15 -3.65
N SER A 40 -12.39 -5.18 -4.22
CA SER A 40 -12.72 -6.08 -5.34
C SER A 40 -12.09 -5.66 -6.67
N VAL A 41 -11.73 -4.37 -6.80
CA VAL A 41 -11.16 -3.78 -8.01
C VAL A 41 -9.83 -3.12 -7.68
N ALA A 42 -8.80 -3.36 -8.51
CA ALA A 42 -7.53 -2.68 -8.42
C ALA A 42 -7.52 -1.39 -9.25
N GLU A 43 -6.67 -0.43 -8.87
CA GLU A 43 -6.40 0.80 -9.63
C GLU A 43 -4.92 1.02 -9.90
N GLY A 44 -4.58 2.12 -10.57
CA GLY A 44 -3.21 2.42 -11.00
C GLY A 44 -2.17 2.55 -9.88
N HIS A 45 -2.57 2.79 -8.63
CA HIS A 45 -1.67 2.85 -7.48
C HIS A 45 -1.54 1.53 -6.72
N VAL A 46 -2.27 0.49 -7.12
CA VAL A 46 -2.08 -0.86 -6.57
C VAL A 46 -0.79 -1.44 -7.14
N PRO A 47 0.15 -1.94 -6.32
CA PRO A 47 1.37 -2.55 -6.83
C PRO A 47 1.10 -3.82 -7.65
N ASP A 48 2.01 -4.15 -8.55
CA ASP A 48 1.95 -5.39 -9.32
C ASP A 48 2.11 -6.62 -8.43
N VAL A 49 1.31 -7.65 -8.71
CA VAL A 49 1.41 -8.95 -8.02
C VAL A 49 2.61 -9.73 -8.55
N ASP A 50 3.51 -10.12 -7.65
CA ASP A 50 4.51 -11.15 -7.91
C ASP A 50 3.95 -12.52 -7.48
N PRO A 51 3.70 -13.44 -8.42
CA PRO A 51 3.21 -14.78 -8.10
C PRO A 51 4.27 -15.66 -7.43
N ALA A 52 5.56 -15.36 -7.59
CA ALA A 52 6.66 -16.10 -6.99
C ALA A 52 7.03 -15.62 -5.57
N TYR A 53 6.41 -14.53 -5.10
CA TYR A 53 6.69 -13.97 -3.79
C TYR A 53 6.36 -14.94 -2.66
N ARG A 54 7.27 -15.06 -1.69
CA ARG A 54 7.11 -15.92 -0.51
C ARG A 54 6.90 -15.07 0.73
N PHE A 55 5.72 -15.18 1.30
CA PHE A 55 5.35 -14.45 2.51
C PHE A 55 6.00 -15.08 3.76
N ASP A 56 6.79 -14.29 4.46
CA ASP A 56 7.14 -14.54 5.86
C ASP A 56 5.89 -14.47 6.76
N HIS A 57 5.70 -15.46 7.63
CA HIS A 57 4.48 -15.60 8.41
C HIS A 57 4.26 -14.40 9.37
N ASP A 58 5.23 -14.12 10.23
CA ASP A 58 5.05 -13.16 11.32
C ASP A 58 4.93 -11.73 10.80
N THR A 59 5.76 -11.37 9.81
CA THR A 59 5.70 -10.06 9.16
C THR A 59 4.36 -9.85 8.46
N THR A 60 3.85 -10.88 7.75
CA THR A 60 2.57 -10.79 7.05
C THR A 60 1.42 -10.66 8.04
N MET A 61 1.38 -11.47 9.10
CA MET A 61 0.33 -11.37 10.12
C MET A 61 0.31 -10.00 10.81
N ALA A 62 1.47 -9.40 11.08
CA ALA A 62 1.55 -8.05 11.63
C ALA A 62 0.95 -6.99 10.69
N ILE A 63 1.27 -7.06 9.39
CA ILE A 63 0.73 -6.14 8.37
C ILE A 63 -0.78 -6.33 8.23
N LEU A 64 -1.24 -7.57 8.14
CA LEU A 64 -2.66 -7.92 8.02
C LEU A 64 -3.49 -7.44 9.21
N ALA A 65 -2.96 -7.55 10.43
CA ALA A 65 -3.57 -6.95 11.62
C ALA A 65 -3.65 -5.42 11.52
N GLY A 66 -2.65 -4.79 10.88
CA GLY A 66 -2.66 -3.37 10.52
C GLY A 66 -3.87 -2.99 9.67
N PHE A 67 -4.09 -3.69 8.56
CA PHE A 67 -5.24 -3.47 7.67
C PHE A 67 -6.58 -3.77 8.36
N ALA A 68 -6.69 -4.87 9.10
CA ALA A 68 -7.96 -5.29 9.72
C ALA A 68 -8.41 -4.40 10.88
N HIS A 69 -7.47 -3.80 11.61
CA HIS A 69 -7.75 -3.08 12.85
C HIS A 69 -7.30 -1.61 12.82
N ASN A 70 -6.93 -1.09 11.66
CA ASN A 70 -6.41 0.26 11.48
C ASN A 70 -5.25 0.56 12.46
N ARG A 71 -4.32 -0.40 12.57
CA ARG A 71 -3.16 -0.31 13.47
C ARG A 71 -1.93 0.11 12.67
N ARG A 72 -1.17 1.06 13.21
CA ARG A 72 0.14 1.44 12.64
C ARG A 72 1.11 0.29 12.85
N VAL A 73 1.75 -0.16 11.77
CA VAL A 73 2.70 -1.27 11.77
C VAL A 73 4.10 -0.72 11.47
N MET A 74 5.08 -1.14 12.26
CA MET A 74 6.49 -0.83 12.02
C MET A 74 7.22 -2.13 11.67
N ILE A 75 7.85 -2.19 10.51
CA ILE A 75 8.64 -3.33 10.05
C ILE A 75 10.11 -2.97 10.17
N GLN A 76 10.89 -3.82 10.85
CA GLN A 76 12.31 -3.61 11.06
C GLN A 76 13.11 -4.80 10.53
N GLY A 77 14.36 -4.54 10.12
CA GLY A 77 15.25 -5.56 9.59
C GLY A 77 16.39 -4.95 8.77
N TYR A 78 17.40 -5.76 8.48
CA TYR A 78 18.58 -5.35 7.72
C TYR A 78 18.22 -4.80 6.33
N HIS A 79 19.13 -4.01 5.75
CA HIS A 79 18.95 -3.50 4.38
C HIS A 79 18.91 -4.67 3.38
N GLY A 80 18.15 -4.52 2.29
CA GLY A 80 18.06 -5.53 1.25
C GLY A 80 17.21 -6.78 1.57
N THR A 81 16.57 -6.86 2.74
CA THR A 81 15.73 -8.01 3.12
C THR A 81 14.28 -7.95 2.60
N GLY A 82 13.99 -7.07 1.64
CA GLY A 82 12.67 -7.02 0.99
C GLY A 82 11.53 -6.37 1.80
N LYS A 83 11.82 -5.59 2.85
CA LYS A 83 10.77 -4.95 3.69
C LYS A 83 9.72 -4.16 2.91
N SER A 84 10.14 -3.30 1.98
CA SER A 84 9.21 -2.51 1.15
C SER A 84 8.40 -3.42 0.24
N THR A 85 9.07 -4.35 -0.44
CA THR A 85 8.43 -5.34 -1.31
C THR A 85 7.41 -6.19 -0.55
N HIS A 86 7.67 -6.51 0.72
CA HIS A 86 6.72 -7.27 1.55
C HIS A 86 5.41 -6.50 1.75
N VAL A 87 5.49 -5.20 2.05
CA VAL A 87 4.29 -4.34 2.17
C VAL A 87 3.58 -4.22 0.83
N GLU A 88 4.33 -3.98 -0.25
CA GLU A 88 3.78 -3.86 -1.61
C GLU A 88 3.05 -5.15 -2.03
N GLN A 89 3.63 -6.32 -1.75
CA GLN A 89 3.02 -7.61 -2.10
C GLN A 89 1.80 -7.93 -1.23
N VAL A 90 1.77 -7.51 0.04
CA VAL A 90 0.53 -7.60 0.83
C VAL A 90 -0.56 -6.68 0.27
N ALA A 91 -0.21 -5.42 -0.06
CA ALA A 91 -1.15 -4.47 -0.64
C ALA A 91 -1.69 -4.95 -1.99
N ALA A 92 -0.82 -5.48 -2.86
CA ALA A 92 -1.19 -6.04 -4.17
C ALA A 92 -2.22 -7.18 -4.04
N ARG A 93 -2.03 -8.10 -3.08
CA ARG A 93 -2.97 -9.22 -2.86
C ARG A 93 -4.33 -8.80 -2.30
N LEU A 94 -4.41 -7.62 -1.70
CA LEU A 94 -5.64 -7.07 -1.14
C LEU A 94 -6.23 -5.95 -2.02
N ASN A 95 -5.63 -5.67 -3.17
CA ASN A 95 -5.94 -4.52 -4.03
C ASN A 95 -5.93 -3.17 -3.32
N TRP A 96 -5.03 -2.99 -2.35
CA TRP A 96 -4.89 -1.70 -1.67
C TRP A 96 -3.93 -0.78 -2.45
N PRO A 97 -4.34 0.46 -2.75
CA PRO A 97 -3.43 1.50 -3.24
C PRO A 97 -2.26 1.71 -2.29
N CYS A 98 -1.03 1.81 -2.82
CA CYS A 98 0.18 1.93 -2.03
C CYS A 98 1.02 3.13 -2.45
N SER A 99 1.11 4.13 -1.57
CA SER A 99 1.97 5.31 -1.78
C SER A 99 3.23 5.21 -0.93
N ARG A 100 4.39 5.17 -1.60
CA ARG A 100 5.69 5.16 -0.93
C ARG A 100 6.24 6.56 -0.77
N VAL A 101 6.58 6.92 0.46
CA VAL A 101 7.26 8.17 0.78
C VAL A 101 8.61 7.85 1.40
N ASN A 102 9.69 8.36 0.78
CA ASN A 102 11.03 8.24 1.35
C ASN A 102 11.20 9.32 2.42
N LEU A 103 11.59 8.91 3.63
CA LEU A 103 11.86 9.82 4.73
C LEU A 103 13.38 10.03 4.82
N ASP A 104 13.85 11.17 4.34
CA ASP A 104 15.24 11.62 4.45
C ASP A 104 15.34 13.02 5.06
N SER A 105 16.55 13.55 5.22
CA SER A 105 16.77 14.84 5.89
C SER A 105 16.18 16.05 5.16
N HIS A 106 15.84 15.94 3.88
CA HIS A 106 15.26 17.02 3.09
C HIS A 106 13.73 17.05 3.13
N ILE A 107 13.06 15.98 3.56
CA ILE A 107 11.59 15.97 3.61
C ILE A 107 11.08 16.88 4.74
N SER A 108 10.11 17.72 4.43
CA SER A 108 9.47 18.62 5.37
C SER A 108 8.00 18.28 5.57
N ARG A 109 7.36 18.89 6.59
CA ARG A 109 5.91 18.77 6.81
C ARG A 109 5.11 19.24 5.59
N ILE A 110 5.60 20.24 4.86
CA ILE A 110 4.93 20.79 3.69
C ILE A 110 4.83 19.74 2.59
N ASP A 111 5.83 18.88 2.45
CA ASP A 111 5.82 17.80 1.46
C ASP A 111 4.81 16.69 1.79
N LEU A 112 4.49 16.51 3.08
CA LEU A 112 3.54 15.49 3.56
C LEU A 112 2.08 15.98 3.63
N VAL A 113 1.88 17.26 3.97
CA VAL A 113 0.54 17.83 4.22
C VAL A 113 0.06 18.71 3.06
N GLY A 114 0.98 19.24 2.26
CA GLY A 114 0.73 20.28 1.26
C GLY A 114 0.91 21.70 1.82
N LYS A 115 0.97 22.67 0.91
CA LYS A 115 1.03 24.11 1.22
C LYS A 115 -0.12 24.82 0.51
N ASP A 116 -0.79 25.73 1.22
CA ASP A 116 -1.73 26.65 0.59
C ASP A 116 -0.98 27.59 -0.36
N ALA A 117 -1.25 27.46 -1.66
CA ALA A 117 -0.76 28.37 -2.67
C ALA A 117 -1.71 29.58 -2.75
N ILE A 118 -1.30 30.72 -2.21
CA ILE A 118 -1.99 31.99 -2.51
C ILE A 118 -1.61 32.37 -3.94
N VAL A 119 -2.55 32.16 -4.86
CA VAL A 119 -2.41 32.58 -6.26
C VAL A 119 -2.86 34.04 -6.36
N LEU A 120 -1.91 34.97 -6.51
CA LEU A 120 -2.23 36.35 -6.89
C LEU A 120 -2.57 36.38 -8.39
N ARG A 121 -3.78 36.80 -8.72
CA ARG A 121 -4.21 37.12 -10.10
C ARG A 121 -4.15 38.62 -10.34
#